data_AF-A0A9X3K7T9-F1
#
_entry.id   AF-A0A9X3K7T9-F1
#
_cell.length_a   1.000
_cell.length_b   1.000
_cell.length_c   1.000
_cell.angle_alpha   90.00
_cell.angle_beta   90.00
_cell.angle_gamma   90.00
#
_symmetry.space_group_name_H-M   'P 1'
#
loop_
_entity.id
_entity.type
_entity.pdbx_description
1 polymer ?
#
loop_
_entity_poly.entity_id
_entity_poly.type
_entity_poly.pdbx_seq_one_letter_code
_entity_poly.pdbx_strand_id
1 'polypeptide(L)'
;MNLLKTAFANSADTLTMLDHLQANLEYEKIGREEILFRNFHALYEQHNLRAEKVYGYFELFHVFQYRVNGKHPLASKIRESDLGLLEKILSVNFMMNESYMVMPSRGLPEFMRTGSVNSKMPISADNMLFMHIYGVKDFKRTTPENHKSLIKLDVEASPYECSSRMNSTIQILPVADKMEMTDEGEPYVQYTVFIRNSD
;
A
#
# COMPACT_ATOMS: atom_id res chain seq x y z
N MET A 1 -29.77 -5.06 13.87
CA MET A 1 -29.35 -6.05 12.85
C MET A 1 -30.46 -7.04 12.48
N ASN A 2 -31.15 -7.69 13.44
CA ASN A 2 -32.18 -8.69 13.14
C ASN A 2 -33.31 -8.22 12.21
N LEU A 3 -33.82 -6.99 12.39
CA LEU A 3 -34.86 -6.42 11.53
C LEU A 3 -34.41 -6.28 10.07
N LEU A 4 -33.13 -5.94 9.84
CA LEU A 4 -32.55 -5.83 8.50
C LEU A 4 -32.38 -7.21 7.87
N LYS A 5 -31.91 -8.21 8.63
CA LYS A 5 -31.80 -9.60 8.12
C LYS A 5 -33.17 -10.16 7.73
N THR A 6 -34.23 -9.88 8.49
CA THR A 6 -35.59 -10.27 8.11
C THR A 6 -36.07 -9.53 6.85
N ALA A 7 -35.81 -8.23 6.74
CA ALA A 7 -36.20 -7.43 5.57
C ALA A 7 -35.51 -7.88 4.28
N PHE A 8 -34.29 -8.39 4.38
CA PHE A 8 -33.49 -8.86 3.24
C PHE A 8 -33.36 -10.40 3.18
N ALA A 9 -34.30 -11.14 3.78
CA ALA A 9 -34.25 -12.61 3.87
C ALA A 9 -34.10 -13.33 2.51
N ASN A 10 -34.57 -12.70 1.43
CA ASN A 10 -34.50 -13.23 0.06
C ASN A 10 -33.29 -12.73 -0.75
N SER A 11 -32.36 -11.99 -0.13
CA SER A 11 -31.16 -11.45 -0.78
C SER A 11 -29.90 -11.96 -0.08
N ALA A 12 -29.39 -13.11 -0.53
CA ALA A 12 -28.22 -13.77 0.06
C ALA A 12 -26.99 -12.84 0.10
N ASP A 13 -26.78 -12.05 -0.95
CA ASP A 13 -25.67 -11.09 -1.04
C ASP A 13 -25.82 -9.98 0.01
N THR A 14 -27.03 -9.44 0.17
CA THR A 14 -27.29 -8.41 1.18
C THR A 14 -27.11 -8.95 2.59
N LEU A 15 -27.57 -10.17 2.86
CA LEU A 15 -27.38 -10.83 4.15
C LEU A 15 -25.89 -11.02 4.46
N THR A 16 -25.12 -11.47 3.46
CA THR A 16 -23.66 -11.59 3.54
C THR A 16 -23.00 -10.25 3.89
N MET A 17 -23.36 -9.17 3.19
CA MET A 17 -22.81 -7.84 3.50
C MET A 17 -23.17 -7.39 4.92
N LEU A 18 -24.40 -7.66 5.38
CA LEU A 18 -24.82 -7.33 6.74
C LEU A 18 -24.05 -8.12 7.80
N ASP A 19 -23.72 -9.39 7.52
CA ASP A 19 -22.89 -10.22 8.40
C ASP A 19 -21.47 -9.68 8.49
N HIS A 20 -20.85 -9.29 7.36
CA HIS A 20 -19.54 -8.64 7.34
C HIS A 20 -19.53 -7.30 8.07
N LEU A 21 -20.56 -6.48 7.89
CA LEU A 21 -20.70 -5.21 8.62
C LEU A 21 -20.86 -5.46 10.12
N GLN A 22 -21.63 -6.47 10.52
CA GLN A 22 -21.80 -6.85 11.92
C GLN A 22 -20.46 -7.31 12.53
N ALA A 23 -19.72 -8.17 11.83
CA ALA A 23 -18.41 -8.63 12.28
C ALA A 23 -17.41 -7.47 12.44
N ASN A 24 -17.42 -6.51 11.51
CA ASN A 24 -16.56 -5.32 11.58
C ASN A 24 -16.84 -4.43 12.80
N LEU A 25 -18.09 -4.34 13.27
CA LEU A 25 -18.42 -3.63 14.52
C LEU A 25 -17.76 -4.29 15.74
N GLU A 26 -17.58 -5.61 15.73
CA GLU A 26 -16.88 -6.33 16.80
C GLU A 26 -15.35 -6.16 16.70
N TYR A 27 -14.85 -5.82 15.52
CA TYR A 27 -13.44 -5.59 15.25
C TYR A 27 -12.95 -4.18 15.58
N GLU A 28 -13.80 -3.27 16.04
CA GLU A 28 -13.44 -1.86 16.27
C GLU A 28 -12.27 -1.68 17.28
N LYS A 29 -11.96 -2.72 18.07
CA LYS A 29 -10.86 -2.74 19.04
C LYS A 29 -9.53 -3.32 18.52
N ILE A 30 -9.49 -3.84 17.30
CA ILE A 30 -8.28 -4.38 16.67
C ILE A 30 -7.77 -3.42 15.59
N GLY A 31 -6.45 -3.32 15.41
CA GLY A 31 -5.84 -2.34 14.51
C GLY A 31 -6.25 -2.49 13.03
N ARG A 32 -6.20 -1.40 12.26
CA ARG A 32 -6.65 -1.31 10.84
C ARG A 32 -6.21 -2.50 9.96
N GLU A 33 -4.93 -2.89 10.01
CA GLU A 33 -4.43 -4.02 9.19
C GLU A 33 -5.07 -5.36 9.54
N GLU A 34 -5.39 -5.58 10.81
CA GLU A 34 -6.07 -6.79 11.26
C GLU A 34 -7.51 -6.83 10.74
N ILE A 35 -8.20 -5.68 10.78
CA ILE A 35 -9.55 -5.55 10.21
C ILE A 35 -9.53 -5.87 8.72
N LEU A 36 -8.61 -5.26 7.96
CA LEU A 36 -8.46 -5.51 6.52
C LEU A 36 -8.18 -6.99 6.23
N PHE A 37 -7.28 -7.61 6.97
CA PHE A 37 -6.93 -9.01 6.80
C PHE A 37 -8.12 -9.94 7.11
N ARG A 38 -8.84 -9.73 8.22
CA ARG A 38 -10.01 -10.56 8.56
C ARG A 38 -11.11 -10.46 7.53
N ASN A 39 -11.36 -9.26 7.02
CA ASN A 39 -12.33 -9.07 5.93
C ASN A 39 -11.89 -9.79 4.66
N PHE A 40 -10.62 -9.67 4.26
CA PHE A 40 -10.07 -10.40 3.13
C PHE A 40 -10.21 -11.92 3.31
N HIS A 41 -9.78 -12.44 4.46
CA HIS A 41 -9.82 -13.86 4.79
C HIS A 41 -11.24 -14.42 4.73
N ALA A 42 -12.18 -13.76 5.40
CA ALA A 42 -13.57 -14.18 5.42
C ALA A 42 -14.21 -14.17 4.02
N LEU A 43 -13.97 -13.13 3.22
CA LEU A 43 -14.48 -13.06 1.84
C LEU A 43 -13.83 -14.11 0.93
N TYR A 44 -12.53 -14.34 1.08
CA TYR A 44 -11.78 -15.30 0.28
C TYR A 44 -12.30 -16.73 0.50
N GLU A 45 -12.53 -17.12 1.75
CA GLU A 45 -13.13 -18.40 2.11
C GLU A 45 -14.58 -18.50 1.67
N GLN A 46 -15.40 -17.50 2.00
CA GLN A 46 -16.84 -17.52 1.71
C GLN A 46 -17.13 -17.68 0.21
N HIS A 47 -16.36 -17.02 -0.64
CA HIS A 47 -16.52 -17.08 -2.09
C HIS A 47 -15.68 -18.17 -2.76
N ASN A 48 -15.00 -19.04 -2.00
CA ASN A 48 -14.16 -20.13 -2.51
C ASN A 48 -13.13 -19.66 -3.55
N LEU A 49 -12.48 -18.52 -3.32
CA LEU A 49 -11.62 -17.84 -4.30
C LEU A 49 -10.25 -18.51 -4.53
N ARG A 50 -10.04 -19.74 -4.05
CA ARG A 50 -8.77 -20.47 -4.14
C ARG A 50 -8.28 -20.70 -5.57
N ALA A 51 -9.20 -20.79 -6.53
CA ALA A 51 -8.90 -20.98 -7.94
C ALA A 51 -8.90 -19.66 -8.74
N GLU A 52 -9.23 -18.54 -8.10
CA GLU A 52 -9.44 -17.26 -8.76
C GLU A 52 -8.25 -16.31 -8.58
N LYS A 53 -8.13 -15.36 -9.51
CA LYS A 53 -7.21 -14.22 -9.34
C LYS A 53 -7.95 -13.09 -8.63
N VAL A 54 -7.44 -12.69 -7.47
CA VAL A 54 -8.00 -11.59 -6.69
C VAL A 54 -7.13 -10.35 -6.91
N TYR A 55 -7.79 -9.22 -7.18
CA TYR A 55 -7.14 -7.93 -7.40
C TYR A 55 -7.57 -6.95 -6.32
N GLY A 56 -6.61 -6.19 -5.79
CA GLY A 56 -6.87 -5.16 -4.80
C GLY A 56 -6.08 -3.89 -5.11
N TYR A 57 -6.68 -2.74 -4.81
CA TYR A 57 -6.04 -1.44 -4.92
C TYR A 57 -6.00 -0.79 -3.54
N PHE A 58 -4.79 -0.63 -3.01
CA PHE A 58 -4.57 -0.19 -1.64
C PHE A 58 -3.50 0.91 -1.59
N GLU A 59 -3.53 1.71 -0.52
CA GLU A 59 -2.46 2.64 -0.18
C GLU A 59 -1.12 1.89 0.03
N LEU A 60 -0.02 2.62 -0.16
CA LEU A 60 1.35 2.08 -0.23
C LEU A 60 1.72 1.11 0.89
N PHE A 61 1.36 1.42 2.14
CA PHE A 61 1.73 0.58 3.28
C PHE A 61 1.20 -0.85 3.12
N HIS A 62 -0.06 -1.01 2.68
CA HIS A 62 -0.76 -2.29 2.65
C HIS A 62 -0.20 -3.28 1.63
N VAL A 63 0.54 -2.81 0.62
CA VAL A 63 1.07 -3.66 -0.46
C VAL A 63 2.43 -4.26 -0.12
N PHE A 64 3.04 -3.91 1.01
CA PHE A 64 4.32 -4.50 1.40
C PHE A 64 4.15 -5.91 1.96
N GLN A 65 4.90 -6.86 1.42
CA GLN A 65 4.80 -8.29 1.77
C GLN A 65 5.56 -8.68 3.05
N TYR A 66 6.28 -7.74 3.64
CA TYR A 66 7.15 -7.93 4.81
C TYR A 66 6.92 -6.81 5.84
N ARG A 67 7.61 -6.85 6.98
CA ARG A 67 7.35 -5.94 8.10
C ARG A 67 7.92 -4.56 7.81
N VAL A 68 7.08 -3.54 7.95
CA VAL A 68 7.50 -2.14 7.85
C VAL A 68 7.38 -1.51 9.23
N ASN A 69 8.47 -0.95 9.74
CA ASN A 69 8.59 -0.46 11.12
C ASN A 69 8.16 -1.52 12.17
N GLY A 70 8.51 -2.79 11.94
CA GLY A 70 8.13 -3.91 12.80
C GLY A 70 6.64 -4.29 12.80
N LYS A 71 5.82 -3.67 11.95
CA LYS A 71 4.38 -3.96 11.82
C LYS A 71 4.10 -4.75 10.55
N HIS A 72 3.08 -5.61 10.61
CA HIS A 72 2.58 -6.35 9.47
C HIS A 72 1.54 -5.56 8.68
N PRO A 73 1.84 -5.18 7.42
CA PRO A 73 0.84 -4.68 6.51
C PRO A 73 -0.05 -5.80 5.97
N LEU A 74 -1.14 -5.43 5.30
CA LEU A 74 -2.12 -6.37 4.74
C LEU A 74 -1.47 -7.48 3.90
N ALA A 75 -0.64 -7.15 2.92
CA ALA A 75 -0.01 -8.17 2.06
C ALA A 75 0.90 -9.13 2.85
N SER A 76 1.63 -8.63 3.85
CA SER A 76 2.40 -9.47 4.78
C SER A 76 1.51 -10.41 5.60
N LYS A 77 0.36 -9.94 6.10
CA LYS A 77 -0.61 -10.79 6.81
C LYS A 77 -1.20 -11.87 5.90
N ILE A 78 -1.55 -11.53 4.67
CA ILE A 78 -2.07 -12.49 3.69
C ILE A 78 -1.00 -13.54 3.37
N ARG A 79 0.25 -13.11 3.19
CA ARG A 79 1.40 -13.95 2.92
C ARG A 79 1.65 -14.99 4.02
N GLU A 80 1.60 -14.58 5.28
CA GLU A 80 1.81 -15.45 6.46
C GLU A 80 0.55 -16.22 6.89
N SER A 81 -0.56 -16.11 6.16
CA SER A 81 -1.84 -16.73 6.56
C SER A 81 -1.96 -18.21 6.17
N ASP A 82 -3.00 -18.85 6.69
CA ASP A 82 -3.40 -20.22 6.38
C ASP A 82 -4.08 -20.38 5.00
N LEU A 83 -4.23 -19.29 4.24
CA LEU A 83 -4.88 -19.30 2.92
C LEU A 83 -4.01 -19.92 1.81
N GLY A 84 -2.76 -20.28 2.10
CA GLY A 84 -1.84 -20.92 1.14
C GLY A 84 -1.38 -19.96 0.02
N LEU A 85 -1.23 -18.68 0.36
CA LEU A 85 -0.91 -17.59 -0.59
C LEU A 85 0.55 -17.11 -0.53
N LEU A 86 1.41 -17.70 0.32
CA LEU A 86 2.80 -17.27 0.57
C LEU A 86 3.57 -16.83 -0.69
N GLU A 87 3.55 -17.68 -1.73
CA GLU A 87 4.28 -17.48 -3.01
C GLU A 87 3.35 -17.11 -4.18
N LYS A 88 2.14 -16.64 -3.87
CA LYS A 88 1.08 -16.37 -4.86
C LYS A 88 0.61 -14.91 -4.85
N ILE A 89 1.39 -14.03 -4.26
CA ILE A 89 1.06 -12.60 -4.13
C ILE A 89 1.97 -11.80 -5.04
N LEU A 90 1.37 -11.01 -5.93
CA LEU A 90 2.06 -10.02 -6.74
C LEU A 90 1.75 -8.62 -6.17
N SER A 91 2.76 -7.98 -5.58
CA SER A 91 2.65 -6.63 -5.05
C SER A 91 3.31 -5.63 -5.97
N VAL A 92 2.56 -4.56 -6.26
CA VAL A 92 2.97 -3.46 -7.15
C VAL A 92 2.73 -2.15 -6.43
N ASN A 93 3.73 -1.28 -6.34
CA ASN A 93 3.55 0.07 -5.84
C ASN A 93 3.76 1.12 -6.93
N PHE A 94 3.25 2.32 -6.67
CA PHE A 94 3.50 3.50 -7.50
C PHE A 94 4.47 4.42 -6.77
N MET A 95 5.50 4.87 -7.49
CA MET A 95 6.47 5.84 -6.98
C MET A 95 6.47 7.06 -7.89
N MET A 96 5.97 8.17 -7.35
CA MET A 96 5.90 9.45 -8.05
C MET A 96 7.20 10.22 -7.86
N ASN A 97 7.79 10.68 -8.96
CA ASN A 97 9.02 11.47 -8.93
C ASN A 97 8.90 12.66 -9.88
N GLU A 98 9.38 13.84 -9.43
CA GLU A 98 9.31 15.07 -10.23
C GLU A 98 7.90 15.34 -10.79
N SER A 99 6.87 15.02 -10.01
CA SER A 99 5.46 15.02 -10.44
C SER A 99 4.62 15.93 -9.53
N TYR A 100 3.33 16.07 -9.81
CA TYR A 100 2.38 16.75 -8.94
C TYR A 100 1.30 15.82 -8.40
N MET A 101 0.79 16.14 -7.21
CA MET A 101 -0.40 15.50 -6.63
C MET A 101 -1.31 16.56 -6.02
N VAL A 102 -2.60 16.26 -5.98
CA VAL A 102 -3.60 17.08 -5.29
C VAL A 102 -3.79 16.54 -3.88
N MET A 103 -3.59 17.39 -2.88
CA MET A 103 -3.74 17.04 -1.47
C MET A 103 -4.71 18.00 -0.76
N PRO A 104 -5.46 17.55 0.26
CA PRO A 104 -6.28 18.45 1.06
C PRO A 104 -5.42 19.52 1.76
N SER A 105 -5.71 20.80 1.52
CA SER A 105 -4.90 21.92 2.03
C SER A 105 -4.80 21.95 3.55
N ARG A 106 -5.86 21.50 4.25
CA ARG A 106 -5.92 21.43 5.71
C ARG A 106 -4.82 20.58 6.34
N GLY A 107 -4.30 19.58 5.61
CA GLY A 107 -3.26 18.69 6.10
C GLY A 107 -1.84 19.21 5.88
N LEU A 108 -1.67 20.35 5.22
CA LEU A 108 -0.37 20.90 4.85
C LEU A 108 -0.02 22.12 5.71
N PRO A 109 1.29 22.34 5.97
CA PRO A 109 1.79 23.62 6.47
C PRO A 109 1.33 24.78 5.59
N GLU A 110 1.06 25.93 6.20
CA GLU A 110 0.49 27.09 5.50
C GLU A 110 1.31 27.53 4.29
N PHE A 111 2.65 27.56 4.43
CA PHE A 111 3.57 27.96 3.37
C PHE A 111 3.59 27.01 2.15
N MET A 112 2.98 25.83 2.27
CA MET A 112 2.88 24.84 1.18
C MET A 112 1.52 24.88 0.48
N ARG A 113 0.52 25.58 1.04
CA ARG A 113 -0.83 25.57 0.49
C ARG A 113 -0.90 26.40 -0.78
N THR A 114 -1.41 25.81 -1.86
CA THR A 114 -1.62 26.49 -3.15
C THR A 114 -3.09 26.77 -3.45
N GLY A 115 -4.01 26.22 -2.66
CA GLY A 115 -5.45 26.48 -2.75
C GLY A 115 -6.18 26.33 -1.42
N SER A 116 -7.45 26.76 -1.36
CA SER A 116 -8.23 26.81 -0.11
C SER A 116 -8.72 25.44 0.36
N VAL A 117 -9.20 24.61 -0.57
CA VAL A 117 -9.70 23.25 -0.28
C VAL A 117 -8.62 22.21 -0.57
N ASN A 118 -8.03 22.29 -1.76
CA ASN A 118 -6.99 21.40 -2.25
C ASN A 118 -5.78 22.21 -2.67
N SER A 119 -4.60 21.65 -2.48
CA SER A 119 -3.33 22.18 -2.95
C SER A 119 -2.73 21.23 -3.97
N LYS A 120 -2.28 21.79 -5.09
CA LYS A 120 -1.36 21.12 -6.01
C LYS A 120 0.03 21.16 -5.42
N MET A 121 0.59 19.99 -5.17
CA MET A 121 1.85 19.81 -4.46
C MET A 121 2.87 19.10 -5.35
N PRO A 122 4.09 19.64 -5.50
CA PRO A 122 5.16 18.88 -6.11
C PRO A 122 5.49 17.68 -5.21
N ILE A 123 5.51 16.48 -5.80
CA ILE A 123 5.92 15.24 -5.14
C ILE A 123 7.17 14.69 -5.80
N SER A 124 8.11 14.26 -4.97
CA SER A 124 9.30 13.58 -5.42
C SER A 124 9.79 12.66 -4.32
N ALA A 125 9.99 11.39 -4.64
CA ALA A 125 10.65 10.43 -3.76
C ALA A 125 12.14 10.76 -3.50
N ASP A 126 12.68 11.81 -4.13
CA ASP A 126 14.02 12.36 -3.91
C ASP A 126 14.01 13.63 -3.03
N ASN A 127 12.90 13.95 -2.34
CA ASN A 127 12.77 15.19 -1.57
C ASN A 127 12.98 14.97 -0.06
N MET A 128 14.16 15.32 0.45
CA MET A 128 14.51 15.17 1.87
C MET A 128 13.60 15.95 2.84
N LEU A 129 12.94 17.01 2.38
CA LEU A 129 12.06 17.80 3.24
C LEU A 129 10.83 16.98 3.66
N PHE A 130 10.31 16.12 2.77
CA PHE A 130 9.05 15.39 2.98
C PHE A 130 9.24 13.87 2.98
N MET A 131 9.97 13.34 2.02
CA MET A 131 10.30 11.92 1.88
C MET A 131 11.43 11.74 0.85
N HIS A 132 12.60 11.31 1.32
CA HIS A 132 13.69 10.85 0.47
C HIS A 132 13.85 9.34 0.64
N ILE A 133 13.60 8.59 -0.43
CA ILE A 133 13.88 7.16 -0.48
C ILE A 133 15.36 6.99 -0.85
N TYR A 134 16.14 6.42 0.08
CA TYR A 134 17.55 6.21 -0.14
C TYR A 134 17.77 5.33 -1.37
N GLY A 135 18.55 5.80 -2.35
CA GLY A 135 18.82 5.09 -3.61
C GLY A 135 17.89 5.43 -4.78
N VAL A 136 16.89 6.31 -4.63
CA VAL A 136 15.90 6.64 -5.69
C VAL A 136 16.53 7.17 -6.98
N LYS A 137 17.73 7.75 -6.88
CA LYS A 137 18.52 8.22 -8.02
C LYS A 137 18.91 7.08 -8.98
N ASP A 138 18.90 5.83 -8.54
CA ASP A 138 19.13 4.67 -9.41
C ASP A 138 18.03 4.59 -10.48
N PHE A 139 16.76 4.73 -10.08
CA PHE A 139 15.63 4.75 -11.02
C PHE A 139 15.69 5.97 -11.94
N LYS A 140 16.03 7.15 -11.42
CA LYS A 140 16.15 8.37 -12.25
C LYS A 140 17.21 8.24 -13.35
N ARG A 141 18.31 7.52 -13.07
CA ARG A 141 19.42 7.33 -14.03
C ARG A 141 19.12 6.30 -15.11
N THR A 142 18.24 5.34 -14.82
CA THR A 142 17.94 4.22 -15.73
C THR A 142 16.59 4.35 -16.44
N THR A 143 15.79 5.38 -16.12
CA THR A 143 14.48 5.61 -16.71
C THR A 143 14.37 6.98 -17.39
N PRO A 144 13.68 7.09 -18.54
CA PRO A 144 13.48 8.36 -19.23
C PRO A 144 12.51 9.28 -18.47
N GLU A 145 12.68 10.59 -18.68
CA GLU A 145 11.72 11.61 -18.22
C GLU A 145 10.37 11.50 -18.93
N ASN A 146 9.29 12.00 -18.31
CA ASN A 146 7.92 11.97 -18.87
C ASN A 146 7.39 10.56 -19.20
N HIS A 147 7.82 9.54 -18.44
CA HIS A 147 7.42 8.14 -18.66
C HIS A 147 6.91 7.49 -17.37
N LYS A 148 6.19 6.38 -17.58
CA LYS A 148 5.86 5.41 -16.53
C LYS A 148 6.70 4.17 -16.80
N SER A 149 7.67 3.88 -15.94
CA SER A 149 8.56 2.73 -16.07
C SER A 149 8.17 1.66 -15.07
N LEU A 150 7.99 0.42 -15.54
CA LEU A 150 7.80 -0.74 -14.67
C LEU A 150 9.17 -1.32 -14.32
N ILE A 151 9.51 -1.32 -13.04
CA ILE A 151 10.80 -1.80 -12.52
C ILE A 151 10.52 -3.07 -11.72
N LYS A 152 11.17 -4.17 -12.10
CA LYS A 152 11.11 -5.44 -11.36
C LYS A 152 12.19 -5.46 -10.28
N LEU A 153 11.82 -5.82 -9.05
CA LEU A 153 12.69 -5.76 -7.87
C LEU A 153 13.05 -7.14 -7.30
N ASP A 154 12.20 -8.14 -7.53
CA ASP A 154 12.35 -9.54 -7.14
C ASP A 154 13.12 -10.35 -8.19
N VAL A 155 14.24 -9.82 -8.68
CA VAL A 155 15.14 -10.54 -9.59
C VAL A 155 16.32 -11.11 -8.81
N GLU A 156 16.81 -12.26 -9.25
CA GLU A 156 18.06 -12.83 -8.74
C GLU A 156 19.20 -11.80 -8.91
N ALA A 157 20.01 -11.63 -7.85
CA ALA A 157 21.08 -10.64 -7.80
C ALA A 157 20.59 -9.18 -8.00
N SER A 158 19.39 -8.87 -7.50
CA SER A 158 18.89 -7.50 -7.46
C SER A 158 19.87 -6.61 -6.70
N PRO A 159 20.25 -5.42 -7.23
CA PRO A 159 21.17 -4.52 -6.54
C PRO A 159 20.59 -3.96 -5.23
N TYR A 160 19.32 -4.23 -4.95
CA TYR A 160 18.61 -3.78 -3.76
C TYR A 160 18.52 -4.86 -2.66
N GLU A 161 18.74 -6.14 -2.99
CA GLU A 161 18.55 -7.30 -2.11
C GLU A 161 19.34 -7.19 -0.80
N CYS A 162 20.66 -6.95 -0.89
CA CYS A 162 21.55 -6.84 0.26
C CYS A 162 21.95 -5.38 0.54
N SER A 163 21.04 -4.42 0.34
CA SER A 163 21.34 -3.00 0.51
C SER A 163 20.24 -2.27 1.27
N SER A 164 20.57 -1.12 1.88
CA SER A 164 19.58 -0.21 2.43
C SER A 164 18.87 0.63 1.37
N ARG A 165 19.27 0.56 0.09
CA ARG A 165 18.61 1.28 -1.00
C ARG A 165 17.21 0.74 -1.19
N MET A 166 16.26 1.63 -1.46
CA MET A 166 14.81 1.38 -1.54
C MET A 166 14.12 0.95 -0.24
N ASN A 167 14.89 0.58 0.79
CA ASN A 167 14.40 0.03 2.06
C ASN A 167 14.37 1.05 3.21
N SER A 168 14.79 2.28 2.95
CA SER A 168 14.88 3.32 3.99
C SER A 168 14.44 4.68 3.47
N THR A 169 13.72 5.39 4.33
CA THR A 169 13.28 6.76 4.07
C THR A 169 13.93 7.74 5.05
N ILE A 170 14.25 8.93 4.54
CA ILE A 170 14.74 10.08 5.28
C ILE A 170 13.71 11.19 5.14
N GLN A 171 13.29 11.79 6.24
CA GLN A 171 12.38 12.94 6.24
C GLN A 171 12.80 13.95 7.30
N ILE A 172 12.77 15.23 6.94
CA ILE A 172 13.05 16.34 7.87
C ILE A 172 11.76 16.84 8.53
N LEU A 173 10.69 17.01 7.75
CA LEU A 173 9.38 17.36 8.30
C LEU A 173 8.53 16.09 8.50
N PRO A 174 7.82 15.95 9.63
CA PRO A 174 6.94 14.82 9.90
C PRO A 174 5.60 14.97 9.15
N VAL A 175 5.64 15.26 7.85
CA VAL A 175 4.45 15.33 7.00
C VAL A 175 4.05 13.96 6.44
N ALA A 176 4.97 12.99 6.51
CA ALA A 176 4.75 11.60 6.11
C ALA A 176 5.25 10.66 7.22
N ASP A 177 4.83 9.40 7.15
CA ASP A 177 5.35 8.35 8.01
C ASP A 177 6.73 7.92 7.51
N LYS A 178 7.71 7.87 8.42
CA LYS A 178 8.99 7.21 8.13
C LYS A 178 8.72 5.73 7.92
N MET A 179 9.23 5.18 6.83
CA MET A 179 9.24 3.73 6.57
C MET A 179 10.66 3.20 6.70
N GLU A 180 10.77 2.12 7.47
CA GLU A 180 11.98 1.34 7.68
C GLU A 180 11.66 -0.13 7.41
N MET A 181 12.39 -0.70 6.46
CA MET A 181 12.27 -2.06 5.99
C MET A 181 13.53 -2.80 6.44
N THR A 182 13.36 -3.73 7.37
CA THR A 182 14.47 -4.38 8.10
C THR A 182 14.63 -5.87 7.79
N ASP A 183 13.72 -6.46 7.01
CA ASP A 183 13.84 -7.84 6.56
C ASP A 183 14.90 -7.89 5.43
N GLU A 184 16.14 -8.24 5.79
CA GLU A 184 17.28 -8.28 4.86
C GLU A 184 17.07 -9.30 3.72
N GLY A 185 17.44 -8.95 2.49
CA GLY A 185 17.34 -9.85 1.34
C GLY A 185 15.95 -9.94 0.71
N GLU A 186 14.94 -9.31 1.31
CA GLU A 186 13.55 -9.55 0.92
C GLU A 186 12.99 -8.45 0.00
N PRO A 187 12.38 -8.80 -1.14
CA PRO A 187 11.72 -7.82 -2.01
C PRO A 187 10.36 -7.44 -1.42
N TYR A 188 10.29 -6.28 -0.75
CA TYR A 188 9.07 -5.76 -0.12
C TYR A 188 7.88 -5.61 -1.08
N VAL A 189 8.16 -5.39 -2.37
CA VAL A 189 7.23 -5.51 -3.49
C VAL A 189 7.98 -6.11 -4.69
N GLN A 190 7.27 -6.80 -5.58
CA GLN A 190 7.87 -7.36 -6.80
C GLN A 190 8.09 -6.31 -7.87
N TYR A 191 7.19 -5.31 -7.97
CA TYR A 191 7.33 -4.25 -8.97
C TYR A 191 7.06 -2.86 -8.40
N THR A 192 7.76 -1.89 -8.98
CA THR A 192 7.47 -0.46 -8.84
C THR A 192 7.13 0.14 -10.19
N VAL A 193 5.99 0.81 -10.27
CA VAL A 193 5.67 1.73 -11.35
C VAL A 193 6.26 3.09 -11.00
N PHE A 194 7.40 3.41 -11.58
CA PHE A 194 8.09 4.68 -11.41
C PHE A 194 7.55 5.70 -12.41
N ILE A 195 6.93 6.77 -11.91
CA ILE A 195 6.25 7.80 -12.71
C ILE A 195 7.06 9.08 -12.62
N ARG A 196 7.53 9.58 -13.76
CA ARG A 196 8.28 10.83 -13.86
C ARG A 196 7.48 11.90 -14.58
N ASN A 197 7.51 13.12 -14.05
CA ASN A 197 6.95 14.32 -14.69
C ASN A 197 5.45 14.21 -15.01
N SER A 198 4.67 13.57 -14.14
CA SER A 198 3.22 13.58 -14.23
C SER A 198 2.66 14.86 -13.62
N ASP A 199 1.66 15.46 -14.27
CA ASP A 199 0.92 16.62 -13.77
C ASP A 199 -0.50 16.26 -13.31
#